data_AF-A0AAV8ZEM1-F1
#
_entry.id   AF-A0AAV8ZEM1-F1
#
_cell.length_a   1.000
_cell.length_b   1.000
_cell.length_c   1.000
_cell.angle_alpha   90.00
_cell.angle_beta   90.00
_cell.angle_gamma   90.00
#
_symmetry.space_group_name_H-M   'P 1'
#
loop_
_entity.id
_entity.type
_entity.pdbx_description
1 polymer ?
#
loop_
_entity_poly.entity_id
_entity_poly.type
_entity_poly.pdbx_seq_one_letter_code
_entity_poly.pdbx_strand_id
1 'polypeptide(L)'
;MDSRKGCGDKTRTQKQVCEIFNTKYPNRRISQSRVSRIENKFCEFGNFTDIPKSGRKRILDDEQKFDILLDIQDNLHKPTRQVAVDNDDR
;
A
#
# COMPACT_ATOMS: atom_id res chain seq x y z
N MET A 1 -31.49 -3.08 -34.75
CA MET A 1 -30.16 -2.54 -35.11
C MET A 1 -29.33 -2.42 -33.84
N ASP A 2 -28.76 -3.54 -33.38
CA ASP A 2 -27.87 -3.56 -32.22
C ASP A 2 -26.47 -3.13 -32.64
N SER A 3 -26.19 -1.83 -32.47
CA SER A 3 -24.86 -1.28 -32.65
C SER A 3 -23.98 -1.72 -31.47
N ARG A 4 -23.31 -2.88 -31.61
CA ARG A 4 -22.10 -3.21 -30.84
C ARG A 4 -21.05 -2.15 -31.15
N LYS A 5 -21.07 -1.07 -30.39
CA LYS A 5 -20.13 0.04 -30.46
C LYS A 5 -18.81 -0.48 -29.92
N GLY A 6 -17.95 -0.91 -30.83
CA GLY A 6 -16.57 -1.29 -30.53
C GLY A 6 -15.92 -0.23 -29.65
N CYS A 7 -15.29 -0.68 -28.56
CA CYS A 7 -14.62 0.19 -27.61
C CYS A 7 -13.22 0.55 -28.14
N GLY A 8 -13.14 1.06 -29.37
CA GLY A 8 -11.91 1.58 -29.97
C GLY A 8 -11.63 3.00 -29.46
N ASP A 9 -10.44 3.19 -28.90
CA ASP A 9 -9.74 4.46 -28.62
C ASP A 9 -10.48 5.57 -27.87
N LYS A 10 -11.56 5.26 -27.17
CA LYS A 10 -12.20 6.24 -26.28
C LYS A 10 -11.69 6.05 -24.86
N THR A 11 -10.59 6.73 -24.55
CA THR A 11 -10.20 6.99 -23.16
C THR A 11 -11.39 7.68 -22.48
N ARG A 12 -12.04 6.96 -21.56
CA ARG A 12 -13.17 7.50 -20.80
C ARG A 12 -12.64 8.44 -19.74
N THR A 13 -13.32 9.55 -19.53
CA THR A 13 -12.98 10.43 -18.40
C THR A 13 -13.31 9.72 -17.09
N GLN A 14 -12.60 10.07 -16.00
CA GLN A 14 -12.86 9.50 -14.67
C GLN A 14 -14.33 9.66 -14.24
N LYS A 15 -14.98 10.76 -14.65
CA LYS A 15 -16.41 11.01 -14.41
C LYS A 15 -17.28 9.95 -15.09
N GLN A 16 -17.04 9.68 -16.37
CA GLN A 16 -17.78 8.66 -17.12
C GLN A 16 -17.57 7.26 -16.52
N VAL A 17 -16.35 6.94 -16.09
CA VAL A 17 -16.05 5.66 -15.42
C VAL A 17 -16.85 5.54 -14.12
N CYS A 18 -16.88 6.60 -13.31
CA CYS A 18 -17.65 6.67 -12.07
C CYS A 18 -19.16 6.45 -12.31
N GLU A 19 -19.73 7.14 -13.31
CA GLU A 19 -21.15 7.02 -13.68
C GLU A 19 -21.51 5.60 -14.14
N ILE A 20 -20.71 5.02 -15.04
CA ILE A 20 -20.91 3.65 -15.52
C ILE A 20 -20.85 2.64 -14.37
N PHE A 21 -19.84 2.78 -13.49
CA PHE A 21 -19.69 1.88 -12.35
C PHE A 21 -20.85 1.97 -11.37
N ASN A 22 -21.26 3.19 -11.01
CA ASN A 22 -22.35 3.43 -10.08
C ASN A 22 -23.71 3.00 -10.63
N THR A 23 -23.90 3.10 -11.94
CA THR A 23 -25.11 2.61 -12.62
C THR A 23 -25.16 1.08 -12.61
N LYS A 24 -24.02 0.42 -12.83
CA LYS A 24 -23.92 -1.04 -12.85
C LYS A 24 -23.97 -1.66 -11.45
N TYR A 25 -23.42 -0.99 -10.44
CA TYR A 25 -23.30 -1.48 -9.08
C TYR A 25 -23.87 -0.45 -8.08
N PRO A 26 -25.21 -0.29 -8.02
CA PRO A 26 -25.85 0.71 -7.17
C PRO A 26 -25.57 0.51 -5.68
N ASN A 27 -25.33 -0.74 -5.24
CA ASN A 27 -25.03 -1.08 -3.85
C ASN A 27 -23.56 -0.84 -3.45
N ARG A 28 -22.68 -0.48 -4.40
CA ARG A 28 -21.24 -0.28 -4.15
C ARG A 28 -20.75 0.99 -4.82
N ARG A 29 -21.37 2.13 -4.50
CA ARG A 29 -21.01 3.40 -5.15
C ARG A 29 -19.56 3.79 -4.88
N ILE A 30 -18.90 4.28 -5.92
CA ILE A 30 -17.57 4.87 -5.86
C ILE A 30 -17.62 6.36 -6.20
N SER A 31 -16.65 7.11 -5.70
CA SER A 31 -16.45 8.52 -6.06
C SER A 31 -15.42 8.65 -7.19
N GLN A 32 -15.44 9.79 -7.88
CA GLN A 32 -14.41 10.12 -8.87
C GLN A 32 -13.01 10.16 -8.26
N SER A 33 -12.87 10.65 -7.02
CA SER A 33 -11.59 10.63 -6.30
C SER A 33 -11.04 9.22 -6.08
N ARG A 34 -11.92 8.22 -5.92
CA ARG A 34 -11.52 6.81 -5.82
C ARG A 34 -11.04 6.27 -7.16
N VAL A 35 -11.68 6.66 -8.27
CA VAL A 35 -11.22 6.33 -9.63
C VAL A 35 -9.85 6.93 -9.88
N SER A 36 -9.64 8.22 -9.58
CA SER A 36 -8.33 8.88 -9.74
C SER A 36 -7.23 8.20 -8.92
N ARG A 37 -7.51 7.83 -7.67
CA ARG A 37 -6.52 7.15 -6.83
C ARG A 37 -6.13 5.78 -7.40
N ILE A 38 -7.10 5.04 -7.95
CA ILE A 38 -6.85 3.73 -8.57
C ILE A 38 -6.06 3.88 -9.87
N GLU A 39 -6.39 4.89 -10.68
CA GLU A 39 -5.67 5.22 -11.92
C GLU A 39 -4.21 5.59 -11.62
N ASN A 40 -3.97 6.53 -10.70
CA ASN A 40 -2.61 6.92 -10.31
C ASN A 40 -1.80 5.72 -9.80
N LYS A 41 -2.42 4.88 -8.95
CA LYS A 41 -1.79 3.66 -8.44
C LYS A 41 -1.39 2.70 -9.56
N PHE A 42 -2.25 2.53 -10.57
CA PHE A 42 -1.93 1.70 -11.72
C PHE A 42 -0.79 2.29 -12.55
N CYS A 43 -0.79 3.60 -12.77
CA CYS A 43 0.30 4.29 -13.46
C CYS A 43 1.64 4.18 -12.71
N GLU A 44 1.63 4.25 -11.38
CA GLU A 44 2.85 4.21 -10.55
C GLU A 44 3.39 2.79 -10.37
N PHE A 45 2.54 1.81 -10.06
CA PHE A 45 2.94 0.46 -9.65
C PHE A 45 2.65 -0.64 -10.68
N GLY A 46 1.95 -0.31 -11.77
CA GLY A 46 1.53 -1.27 -12.80
C GLY A 46 0.50 -2.29 -12.34
N ASN A 47 -0.06 -2.14 -11.14
CA ASN A 47 -0.98 -3.11 -10.56
C ASN A 47 -2.01 -2.45 -9.62
N PHE A 48 -3.08 -3.19 -9.32
CA PHE A 48 -4.17 -2.73 -8.46
C PHE A 48 -4.04 -3.24 -7.01
N THR A 49 -3.00 -4.00 -6.67
CA THR A 49 -2.83 -4.64 -5.35
C THR A 49 -2.60 -3.62 -4.25
N ASP A 50 -3.21 -3.79 -3.09
CA ASP A 50 -3.08 -2.84 -1.99
C ASP A 50 -1.63 -2.63 -1.58
N ILE A 51 -1.19 -1.38 -1.63
CA ILE A 51 0.14 -1.00 -1.16
C ILE A 51 0.12 -1.19 0.35
N PRO A 52 1.09 -1.93 0.92
CA PRO A 52 1.20 -2.03 2.37
C PRO A 52 1.26 -0.62 2.94
N LYS A 53 0.35 -0.31 3.87
CA LYS A 53 0.30 1.01 4.50
C LYS A 53 1.67 1.26 5.13
N SER A 54 2.28 2.41 4.81
CA SER A 54 3.44 2.89 5.57
C SER A 54 2.99 3.08 7.01
N GLY A 55 3.38 2.14 7.87
CA GLY A 55 3.19 2.16 9.31
C GLY A 55 4.53 1.89 9.97
N ARG A 56 4.56 1.90 11.32
CA ARG A 56 5.77 1.56 12.09
C ARG A 56 6.37 0.25 11.56
N LYS A 57 7.64 0.28 11.13
CA LYS A 57 8.38 -0.91 10.74
C LYS A 57 8.31 -1.89 11.91
N ARG A 58 7.57 -2.99 11.73
CA ARG A 58 7.44 -4.03 12.77
C ARG A 58 8.61 -5.02 12.73
N ILE A 59 9.39 -4.97 11.66
CA ILE A 59 10.44 -5.92 11.37
C ILE A 59 11.73 -5.10 11.37
N LEU A 60 12.57 -5.38 12.37
CA LEU A 60 13.97 -4.95 12.38
C LEU A 60 14.67 -5.52 11.16
N ASP A 61 15.60 -4.77 10.59
CA ASP A 61 16.48 -5.30 9.55
C ASP A 61 17.36 -6.42 10.13
N ASP A 62 17.88 -7.29 9.28
CA ASP A 62 18.72 -8.42 9.73
C ASP A 62 20.01 -7.94 10.38
N GLU A 63 20.55 -6.80 9.94
CA GLU A 63 21.69 -6.11 10.57
C GLU A 63 21.35 -5.65 12.00
N GLN A 64 20.19 -5.02 12.17
CA GLN A 64 19.72 -4.54 13.48
C GLN A 64 19.46 -5.72 14.44
N LYS A 65 18.92 -6.83 13.93
CA LYS A 65 18.76 -8.06 14.74
C LYS A 65 20.10 -8.63 15.18
N PHE A 66 21.09 -8.61 14.28
CA PHE A 66 22.42 -9.13 14.56
C PHE A 66 23.13 -8.31 15.65
N ASP A 67 23.06 -6.98 15.57
CA ASP A 67 23.62 -6.08 16.58
C ASP A 67 23.00 -6.31 17.97
N ILE A 68 21.68 -6.49 18.04
CA ILE A 68 20.98 -6.80 19.30
C ILE A 68 21.44 -8.15 19.87
N LEU A 69 21.61 -9.16 19.01
CA LEU A 69 22.08 -10.48 19.45
C LEU A 69 23.51 -10.44 20.01
N LEU A 70 24.39 -9.66 19.37
CA LEU A 70 25.75 -9.42 19.88
C LEU A 70 25.73 -8.69 21.22
N ASP A 71 24.92 -7.64 21.38
CA ASP A 71 24.86 -6.89 22.66
C ASP A 71 24.31 -7.77 23.80
N ILE A 72 23.34 -8.64 23.52
CA ILE A 72 22.84 -9.61 24.52
C ILE A 72 23.93 -10.63 24.89
N GLN A 73 24.72 -11.09 23.91
CA GLN A 73 25.81 -12.03 24.13
C GLN A 73 26.95 -11.42 24.95
N ASP A 74 27.39 -10.22 24.59
CA ASP A 74 28.50 -9.52 25.23
C ASP A 74 28.11 -8.96 26.60
N ASN A 75 26.83 -8.67 26.81
CA ASN A 75 26.33 -8.03 28.01
C ASN A 75 25.11 -8.76 28.62
N LEU A 76 25.30 -10.04 28.97
CA LEU A 76 24.24 -10.93 29.48
C LEU A 76 23.47 -10.38 30.71
N HIS A 77 24.10 -9.52 31.51
CA HIS A 77 23.49 -8.93 32.70
C HIS A 77 22.70 -7.65 32.43
N LYS A 78 22.75 -7.11 31.21
CA LYS A 78 21.95 -5.93 30.86
C LYS A 78 20.47 -6.31 30.84
N PRO A 79 19.61 -5.51 31.49
CA PRO A 79 18.18 -5.72 31.39
C PRO A 79 17.72 -5.47 29.95
N THR A 80 16.79 -6.28 29.46
CA THR A 80 16.27 -6.21 28.08
C THR A 80 15.75 -4.82 27.70
N ARG A 81 15.24 -4.07 28.67
CA ARG A 81 14.81 -2.67 28.45
C ARG A 81 15.96 -1.75 28.07
N GLN A 82 17.14 -1.94 28.66
CA GLN A 82 18.32 -1.14 28.35
C GLN A 82 18.83 -1.48 26.94
N VAL A 83 18.91 -2.77 26.61
CA VAL A 83 19.28 -3.24 25.26
C VAL A 83 18.35 -2.66 24.20
N ALA A 84 17.04 -2.60 24.48
CA ALA A 84 16.07 -2.00 23.56
C ALA A 84 16.33 -0.50 23.33
N VAL A 85 16.62 0.27 24.39
CA VAL A 85 16.91 1.71 24.29
C VAL A 85 18.22 1.96 23.55
N ASP A 86 19.25 1.17 23.85
CA ASP A 86 20.58 1.30 23.22
C ASP A 86 20.53 1.01 21.70
N ASN A 87 19.48 0.33 21.23
CA ASN A 87 19.27 -0.06 19.82
C ASN A 87 18.04 0.60 19.14
N ASP A 88 17.32 1.53 19.79
CA ASP A 88 16.12 2.18 19.22
C ASP A 88 16.47 3.35 18.27
N ASP A 89 17.67 3.94 18.40
CA ASP A 89 18.12 5.16 17.70
C ASP A 89 19.19 4.92 16.60
N ARG A 90 19.37 3.68 16.13
CA ARG A 90 20.29 3.35 15.01
C ARG A 90 19.58 3.15 13.67
#